data_AF-A0A523UGU4-F1
#
_entry.id   AF-A0A523UGU4-F1
#
_cell.length_a   1.000
_cell.length_b   1.000
_cell.length_c   1.000
_cell.angle_alpha   90.00
_cell.angle_beta   90.00
_cell.angle_gamma   90.00
#
_symmetry.space_group_name_H-M   'P 1'
#
loop_
_entity.id
_entity.type
_entity.pdbx_description
1 polymer ?
#
loop_
_entity_poly.entity_id
_entity_poly.type
_entity_poly.pdbx_seq_one_letter_code
_entity_poly.pdbx_strand_id
1 'polypeptide(L)' 'MKLSTKGRYGTRVLLDLALHWGEGPVLLKDIARRQEISLPYLEHLIAPLVAGRIVKSARGPRGGVSLL' A
#
# COMPACT_ATOMS: atom_id res chain seq x y z
N MET A 1 -24.27 0.90 -4.26
CA MET A 1 -23.19 -0.10 -4.07
C MET A 1 -22.57 0.12 -2.68
N LYS A 2 -22.49 -0.89 -1.81
CA LYS A 2 -21.80 -0.77 -0.50
C LYS A 2 -20.39 -1.32 -0.63
N LEU A 3 -19.39 -0.45 -0.55
CA LEU A 3 -17.98 -0.86 -0.56
C LEU A 3 -17.53 -1.11 0.88
N SER A 4 -16.82 -2.21 1.13
CA SER A 4 -16.24 -2.46 2.45
C SER A 4 -15.16 -1.43 2.78
N THR A 5 -14.95 -1.17 4.07
CA THR A 5 -13.87 -0.30 4.55
C THR A 5 -12.50 -0.76 4.03
N LYS A 6 -12.27 -2.08 4.02
CA LYS A 6 -11.05 -2.69 3.47
C LYS A 6 -10.90 -2.43 1.98
N GLY A 7 -11.99 -2.50 1.21
CA GLY A 7 -11.99 -2.15 -0.21
C GLY A 7 -11.64 -0.68 -0.43
N ARG A 8 -12.29 0.23 0.31
CA ARG A 8 -12.03 1.67 0.22
C ARG A 8 -10.56 2.00 0.51
N TYR A 9 -10.01 1.51 1.61
CA TYR A 9 -8.61 1.75 1.96
C TYR A 9 -7.63 1.04 1.02
N GLY A 10 -7.97 -0.16 0.55
CA GLY A 10 -7.24 -0.88 -0.50
C GLY A 10 -7.05 -0.03 -1.75
N THR A 11 -8.15 0.51 -2.29
CA THR A 11 -8.11 1.35 -3.48
C THR A 11 -7.31 2.64 -3.27
N ARG A 12 -7.42 3.27 -2.10
CA ARG A 12 -6.64 4.47 -1.75
C ARG A 12 -5.13 4.19 -1.75
N VAL A 13 -4.72 3.05 -1.18
CA VAL A 13 -3.31 2.64 -1.14
C VAL A 13 -2.79 2.32 -2.54
N LEU A 14 -3.57 1.65 -3.38
CA LEU A 14 -3.19 1.39 -4.77
C LEU A 14 -3.04 2.68 -5.58
N LEU A 15 -3.93 3.66 -5.39
CA LEU A 15 -3.80 4.98 -6.01
C LEU A 15 -2.53 5.70 -5.54
N ASP A 16 -2.25 5.67 -4.24
CA ASP A 16 -1.05 6.28 -3.67
C ASP A 16 0.23 5.68 -4.28
N LEU A 17 0.29 4.34 -4.41
CA LEU A 17 1.40 3.65 -5.06
C LEU A 17 1.51 3.98 -6.56
N ALA A 18 0.38 4.11 -7.26
CA ALA A 18 0.37 4.47 -8.67
C ALA A 18 0.86 5.91 -8.92
N LEU A 19 0.55 6.84 -8.00
CA LEU A 19 1.01 8.23 -8.07
C LEU A 19 2.53 8.36 -7.85
N HIS A 20 3.16 7.41 -7.16
CA HIS A 20 4.61 7.35 -6.94
C HIS A 20 5.29 6.28 -7.81
N TRP A 21 4.65 5.86 -8.89
CA TRP A 21 5.19 4.83 -9.77
C TRP A 21 6.45 5.33 -10.49
N GLY A 22 7.49 4.50 -10.53
CA GLY A 22 8.79 4.84 -11.11
C GLY A 22 9.79 5.48 -10.14
N GLU A 23 9.35 5.93 -8.96
CA GLU A 23 10.23 6.51 -7.92
C GLU A 23 10.91 5.45 -7.04
N GLY A 24 10.55 4.17 -7.24
CA GLY A 24 11.00 3.03 -6.46
C GLY A 24 10.00 2.59 -5.39
N PRO A 25 10.42 1.71 -4.46
CA PRO A 25 9.56 1.25 -3.37
C PRO A 25 9.16 2.39 -2.41
N VAL A 26 7.88 2.47 -2.09
CA VAL A 26 7.31 3.46 -1.17
C VAL A 26 7.21 2.87 0.23
N LEU A 27 7.69 3.59 1.24
CA LEU A 27 7.63 3.10 2.62
C LEU A 27 6.19 3.12 3.16
N LEU A 28 5.80 2.05 3.85
CA LEU A 28 4.46 1.93 4.44
C LEU A 28 4.12 3.07 5.40
N LYS A 29 5.11 3.55 6.18
CA LYS A 29 4.93 4.71 7.07
C LYS A 29 4.53 5.98 6.32
N ASP A 30 5.02 6.17 5.09
CA ASP A 30 4.72 7.35 4.29
C ASP A 30 3.31 7.28 3.70
N ILE A 31 2.92 6.08 3.23
CA ILE A 31 1.55 5.80 2.79
C ILE A 31 0.57 5.98 3.95
N ALA A 32 0.88 5.41 5.12
CA ALA A 32 0.08 5.54 6.34
C ALA A 32 -0.16 7.01 6.71
N ARG A 33 0.89 7.84 6.66
CA ARG A 33 0.80 9.28 6.90
C ARG A 33 -0.05 10.01 5.84
N ARG A 34 0.19 9.78 4.55
CA ARG A 34 -0.54 10.45 3.45
C ARG A 34 -2.01 10.07 3.40
N GLN A 35 -2.33 8.82 3.71
CA GLN A 35 -3.69 8.30 3.66
C GLN A 35 -4.43 8.42 5.00
N GLU A 36 -3.77 8.89 6.05
CA GLU A 36 -4.32 8.97 7.41
C GLU A 36 -4.85 7.61 7.89
N ILE A 37 -4.06 6.56 7.65
CA ILE A 37 -4.36 5.18 8.03
C ILE A 37 -3.31 4.74 9.04
N SER A 38 -3.71 4.01 10.09
CA SER A 38 -2.71 3.48 11.03
C SER A 38 -1.77 2.49 10.33
N LEU A 39 -0.48 2.57 10.65
CA LEU A 39 0.53 1.68 10.07
C LEU A 39 0.19 0.20 10.28
N PRO A 40 -0.23 -0.28 11.48
CA PRO A 40 -0.58 -1.68 11.67
C PRO A 40 -1.77 -2.14 10.80
N TYR A 41 -2.74 -1.25 10.58
CA TYR A 41 -3.87 -1.58 9.70
C TYR A 41 -3.43 -1.64 8.24
N LEU A 42 -2.56 -0.72 7.81
CA LEU A 42 -2.00 -0.73 6.47
C LEU A 42 -1.18 -2.01 6.22
N GLU A 43 -0.40 -2.47 7.20
CA GLU A 43 0.35 -3.73 7.10
C GLU A 43 -0.59 -4.94 6.86
N HIS A 44 -1.69 -5.03 7.61
CA HIS A 44 -2.73 -6.05 7.37
C HIS A 44 -3.42 -5.90 6.01
N LEU A 45 -3.57 -4.67 5.52
CA LEU A 45 -4.25 -4.36 4.25
C LEU A 45 -3.36 -4.66 3.03
N ILE A 46 -2.05 -4.54 3.16
CA ILE A 46 -1.07 -4.86 2.10
C ILE A 46 -0.90 -6.36 1.88
N ALA A 47 -0.97 -7.18 2.93
CA ALA A 47 -0.80 -8.63 2.84
C ALA A 47 -1.63 -9.30 1.72
N PRO A 48 -2.95 -9.07 1.59
CA PRO A 48 -3.74 -9.65 0.49
C PRO A 48 -3.37 -9.08 -0.89
N LEU A 49 -2.89 -7.83 -0.98
CA LEU A 49 -2.46 -7.23 -2.25
C LEU A 49 -1.15 -7.84 -2.76
N VAL A 50 -0.24 -8.20 -1.84
CA VAL A 50 0.98 -8.97 -2.16
C VAL A 50 0.61 -10.38 -2.60
N ALA A 51 -0.26 -11.06 -1.85
CA ALA A 51 -0.73 -12.40 -2.20
C ALA A 51 -1.42 -12.44 -3.57
N GLY A 52 -2.19 -11.41 -3.90
CA GLY A 52 -2.84 -11.23 -5.20
C GLY A 52 -1.92 -10.73 -6.32
N ARG A 53 -0.61 -10.55 -6.06
CA ARG A 53 0.37 -10.03 -7.03
C ARG A 53 -0.03 -8.68 -7.66
N ILE A 54 -0.67 -7.82 -6.87
CA ILE A 54 -1.00 -6.44 -7.26
C ILE A 54 0.15 -5.50 -6.87
N VAL A 55 0.84 -5.82 -5.78
CA VAL A 55 1.98 -5.05 -5.28
C VAL A 55 3.15 -5.96 -4.92
N LYS A 56 4.36 -5.42 -4.98
CA LYS A 56 5.60 -6.08 -4.57
C LYS A 56 6.14 -5.43 -3.31
N SER A 57 6.53 -6.27 -2.35
CA SER A 57 7.24 -5.85 -1.14
C SER A 57 8.75 -6.02 -1.32
N ALA A 58 9.51 -4.96 -1.03
CA ALA A 58 10.96 -4.96 -0.96
C ALA A 58 11.41 -4.86 0.51
N ARG A 59 12.36 -5.69 0.93
CA ARG A 59 12.92 -5.67 2.29
C ARG A 59 14.24 -4.89 2.34
N GLY A 60 14.57 -4.33 3.50
CA GLY A 60 15.84 -3.64 3.76
C GLY A 60 15.69 -2.15 4.13
N PRO A 61 16.81 -1.42 4.30
CA PRO A 61 16.81 -0.01 4.74
C PRO A 61 16.08 0.95 3.80
N ARG A 62 16.02 0.61 2.51
CA ARG A 62 15.23 1.29 1.46
C ARG A 62 14.12 0.40 0.91
N GLY A 63 13.63 -0.52 1.75
CA GLY A 63 12.50 -1.38 1.44
C GLY A 63 11.21 -0.58 1.34
N GLY A 64 10.10 -1.26 1.06
CA GLY A 64 8.81 -0.63 0.88
C GLY A 64 7.89 -1.47 0.03
N VAL A 65 6.85 -0.84 -0.51
CA VAL A 65 5.89 -1.46 -1.39
C VAL A 65 5.85 -0.68 -2.70
N SER A 66 5.73 -1.39 -3.81
CA SER A 66 5.62 -0.81 -5.15
C SER A 66 4.49 -1.51 -5.88
N LEU A 67 3.81 -0.79 -6.77
CA LEU A 67 2.86 -1.40 -7.70
C LEU A 67 3.63 -2.35 -8.63
N LEU A 68 3.07 -3.54 -8.89
CA LEU A 68 3.65 -4.51 -9.84
C LEU A 68 3.45 -4.08 -11.29
#